data_AF-A0A5E4PDP2-F1
#
_entry.id   AF-A0A5E4PDP2-F1
#
_cell.length_a   1.000
_cell.length_b   1.000
_cell.length_c   1.000
_cell.angle_alpha   90.00
_cell.angle_beta   90.00
_cell.angle_gamma   90.00
#
_symmetry.space_group_name_H-M   'P 1'
#
loop_
_entity.id
_entity.type
_entity.pdbx_description
1 polymer ?
#
loop_
_entity_poly.entity_id
_entity_poly.type
_entity_poly.pdbx_seq_one_letter_code
_entity_poly.pdbx_strand_id
1 'polypeptide(L)'
;MPLNSEQKRTLSSSLIHLLDFPEDETGFLQKEAEIIQALENPVNADHDFYWIRECYYHPAAHFQGLDRLGPAVKVGEIQAYILDLITERLLASGRQPSRWNRESLRQAIPQENWTADFKSESAPVDGGDNPWQLPVLRDKIYTQALRIAEDVEVLSDDPDDPLIIVNRSAHVDVQINLPGSGTITRTARVADLRSNFLDDREENLYMQDIIKRAESSALDLAMRSAIRHLSDKLHLHHYAKRLGTSNGARKILTHPHWLAQLDSRAINIQTVLSLSERQADNLLHPTVIALVQHGIMTVDIAKGMNQDEMLVVTHPVYFELLKTRQIELADIQSLSSRRARLLIHPAITALIQRGKISCRQIMTIPYELKDILVSMLYADFFARKNVDWSEFSKLPHPQCSILLDNAIASLIINEILPINTLVLLLNQHPDTQEAKFHCQVSGFASRLYSLCMKNPHWLNSRVDNVNAVSEEITGMAASLQTQPEVMAEWVCYELCASLERNMSRRISELLEGDSRIGIYQHFLAITQKTTLPESASWIDVMHEMIQYAQAIQSGLRSPRLVSLESEDAAPARHDMRLFDHASKKRRTSTPDTDIADFCTCLHALDSFISPYKTPQSNYSFCAI
;
A
#
# COMPACT_ATOMS: atom_id res chain seq x y z
N MET A 1 -33.85 24.79 47.74
CA MET A 1 -34.94 25.76 47.53
C MET A 1 -35.52 25.50 46.15
N PRO A 2 -36.85 25.50 45.95
CA PRO A 2 -37.41 25.20 44.63
C PRO A 2 -36.87 26.16 43.55
N LEU A 3 -36.65 25.64 42.34
CA LEU A 3 -36.28 26.42 41.15
C LEU A 3 -37.18 27.65 40.99
N ASN A 4 -36.60 28.80 40.66
CA ASN A 4 -37.37 30.00 40.36
C ASN A 4 -38.07 29.90 38.98
N SER A 5 -38.97 30.84 38.67
CA SER A 5 -39.75 30.81 37.42
C SER A 5 -38.88 30.92 36.16
N GLU A 6 -37.77 31.66 36.22
CA GLU A 6 -36.87 31.86 35.09
C GLU A 6 -36.09 30.58 34.77
N GLN A 7 -35.53 29.93 35.79
CA GLN A 7 -34.84 28.65 35.69
C GLN A 7 -35.77 27.56 35.15
N LYS A 8 -37.02 27.51 35.63
CA LYS A 8 -38.05 26.59 35.12
C LYS A 8 -38.39 26.84 33.65
N ARG A 9 -38.49 28.11 33.24
CA ARG A 9 -38.75 28.52 31.86
C ARG A 9 -37.62 28.10 30.93
N THR A 10 -36.36 28.36 31.30
CA THR A 10 -35.18 27.95 30.54
C THR A 10 -35.14 26.43 30.36
N LEU A 11 -35.25 25.66 31.45
CA LEU A 11 -35.29 24.20 31.41
C LEU A 11 -36.43 23.68 30.52
N SER A 12 -37.63 24.25 30.66
CA SER A 12 -38.78 23.87 29.83
C SER A 12 -38.52 24.15 28.35
N SER A 13 -38.01 25.33 27.99
CA SER A 13 -37.74 25.68 26.60
C SER A 13 -36.70 24.76 25.95
N SER A 14 -35.71 24.32 26.73
CA SER A 14 -34.65 23.42 26.26
C SER A 14 -35.09 21.98 26.10
N LEU A 15 -36.13 21.53 26.79
CA LEU A 15 -36.49 20.10 26.85
C LEU A 15 -37.84 19.76 26.19
N ILE A 16 -38.75 20.72 26.07
CA ILE A 16 -40.13 20.47 25.63
C ILE A 16 -40.22 19.75 24.27
N HIS A 17 -39.35 20.12 23.33
CA HIS A 17 -39.31 19.56 21.98
C HIS A 17 -38.78 18.11 21.92
N LEU A 18 -38.23 17.60 23.03
CA LEU A 18 -37.76 16.23 23.17
C LEU A 18 -38.82 15.33 23.83
N LEU A 19 -39.98 15.89 24.21
CA LEU A 19 -41.03 15.22 24.97
C LEU A 19 -42.35 15.21 24.20
N ASP A 20 -42.30 14.77 22.94
CA ASP A 20 -43.46 14.58 22.08
C ASP A 20 -43.98 13.14 22.22
N PHE A 21 -45.20 13.00 22.74
CA PHE A 21 -45.88 11.71 22.90
C PHE A 21 -47.02 11.60 21.89
N PRO A 22 -47.16 10.46 21.19
CA PRO A 22 -48.22 10.27 20.20
C PRO A 22 -49.60 10.18 20.87
N GLU A 23 -50.64 10.57 20.14
CA GLU A 23 -52.03 10.53 20.62
C GLU A 23 -52.63 9.12 20.63
N ASP A 24 -52.08 8.21 19.81
CA ASP A 24 -52.51 6.82 19.73
C ASP A 24 -52.01 6.01 20.94
N GLU A 25 -52.89 5.16 21.48
CA GLU A 25 -52.64 4.46 22.75
C GLU A 25 -51.44 3.51 22.68
N THR A 26 -51.26 2.83 21.55
CA THR A 26 -50.15 1.88 21.36
C THR A 26 -48.81 2.61 21.33
N GLY A 27 -48.71 3.67 20.53
CA GLY A 27 -47.52 4.52 20.45
C GLY A 27 -47.22 5.21 21.78
N PHE A 28 -48.27 5.66 22.51
CA PHE A 28 -48.10 6.29 23.81
C PHE A 28 -47.49 5.32 24.82
N LEU A 29 -48.04 4.11 24.94
CA LEU A 29 -47.53 3.08 25.87
C LEU A 29 -46.12 2.63 25.50
N GLN A 30 -45.79 2.58 24.21
CA GLN A 30 -44.44 2.29 23.74
C GLN A 30 -43.47 3.40 24.18
N LYS A 31 -43.79 4.67 23.90
CA LYS A 31 -42.95 5.82 24.27
C LYS A 31 -42.81 5.99 25.78
N GLU A 32 -43.87 5.71 26.55
CA GLU A 32 -43.85 5.64 28.01
C GLU A 32 -42.84 4.58 28.49
N ALA A 33 -42.82 3.39 27.88
CA ALA A 33 -41.86 2.35 28.23
C ALA A 33 -40.41 2.72 27.86
N GLU A 34 -40.22 3.32 26.69
CA GLU A 34 -38.90 3.75 26.18
C GLU A 34 -38.28 4.85 27.05
N ILE A 35 -39.06 5.85 27.51
CA ILE A 35 -38.53 6.90 28.38
C ILE A 35 -38.18 6.38 29.78
N ILE A 36 -38.97 5.43 30.32
CA ILE A 36 -38.63 4.75 31.58
C ILE A 36 -37.33 3.96 31.42
N GLN A 37 -37.21 3.19 30.33
CA GLN A 37 -36.00 2.43 30.04
C GLN A 37 -34.77 3.34 29.92
N ALA A 38 -34.89 4.48 29.25
CA ALA A 38 -33.79 5.44 29.09
C ALA A 38 -33.38 6.10 30.41
N LEU A 39 -34.31 6.32 31.34
CA LEU A 39 -33.99 6.85 32.66
C LEU A 39 -33.39 5.78 33.58
N GLU A 40 -33.77 4.52 33.46
CA GLU A 40 -33.26 3.44 34.32
C GLU A 40 -31.95 2.81 33.80
N ASN A 41 -31.72 2.81 32.49
CA ASN A 41 -30.60 2.12 31.86
C ASN A 41 -29.85 3.04 30.87
N PRO A 42 -28.54 2.82 30.64
CA PRO A 42 -27.83 3.45 29.53
C PRO A 42 -28.48 3.09 28.18
N VAL A 43 -28.65 4.09 27.32
CA VAL A 43 -29.16 3.92 25.95
C VAL A 43 -28.19 4.54 24.95
N ASN A 44 -28.22 4.08 23.70
CA ASN A 44 -27.36 4.58 22.63
C ASN A 44 -27.80 5.97 22.16
N ALA A 45 -26.89 6.71 21.50
CA ALA A 45 -27.15 8.05 20.96
C ALA A 45 -28.32 8.12 19.96
N ASP A 46 -28.63 7.00 19.29
CA ASP A 46 -29.73 6.89 18.32
C ASP A 46 -31.10 6.67 18.98
N HIS A 47 -31.16 6.56 20.32
CA HIS A 47 -32.42 6.38 21.04
C HIS A 47 -33.17 7.71 21.18
N ASP A 48 -34.48 7.72 20.92
CA ASP A 48 -35.30 8.95 20.91
C ASP A 48 -35.22 9.76 22.21
N PHE A 49 -35.05 9.09 23.35
CA PHE A 49 -34.90 9.72 24.67
C PHE A 49 -33.45 9.82 25.19
N TYR A 50 -32.44 9.60 24.33
CA TYR A 50 -31.03 9.73 24.71
C TYR A 50 -30.71 11.10 25.30
N TRP A 51 -31.10 12.18 24.63
CA TRP A 51 -30.79 13.55 25.10
C TRP A 51 -31.55 13.94 26.38
N ILE A 52 -32.76 13.43 26.58
CA ILE A 52 -33.48 13.60 27.86
C ILE A 52 -32.71 12.93 29.00
N ARG A 53 -32.19 11.72 28.77
CA ARG A 53 -31.35 11.02 29.73
C ARG A 53 -30.07 11.81 30.04
N GLU A 54 -29.37 12.31 29.03
CA GLU A 54 -28.13 13.08 29.23
C GLU A 54 -28.39 14.36 30.03
N CYS A 55 -29.46 15.09 29.71
CA CYS A 55 -29.92 16.24 30.49
C CYS A 55 -30.28 15.89 31.94
N TYR A 56 -30.83 14.69 32.19
CA TYR A 56 -31.18 14.22 33.53
C TYR A 56 -29.96 13.80 34.35
N TYR A 57 -29.02 13.04 33.79
CA TYR A 57 -27.85 12.55 34.53
C TYR A 57 -26.68 13.53 34.58
N HIS A 58 -26.54 14.39 33.57
CA HIS A 58 -25.45 15.37 33.44
C HIS A 58 -25.95 16.81 33.21
N PRO A 59 -26.85 17.33 34.07
CA PRO A 59 -27.48 18.64 33.84
C PRO A 59 -26.45 19.78 33.74
N ALA A 60 -25.30 19.67 34.41
CA ALA A 60 -24.24 20.70 34.41
C ALA A 60 -23.64 20.93 33.02
N ALA A 61 -23.51 19.87 32.21
CA ALA A 61 -22.96 19.93 30.86
C ALA A 61 -23.93 20.57 29.85
N HIS A 62 -25.24 20.44 30.09
CA HIS A 62 -26.28 20.78 29.11
C HIS A 62 -27.03 22.08 29.40
N PHE A 63 -27.12 22.53 30.66
CA PHE A 63 -27.84 23.75 31.04
C PHE A 63 -26.88 24.90 31.40
N GLN A 64 -26.24 25.47 30.38
CA GLN A 64 -25.26 26.53 30.55
C GLN A 64 -25.88 27.82 31.13
N GLY A 65 -25.23 28.37 32.16
CA GLY A 65 -25.63 29.64 32.78
C GLY A 65 -26.91 29.58 33.64
N LEU A 66 -27.52 28.41 33.83
CA LEU A 66 -28.73 28.24 34.66
C LEU A 66 -28.51 28.66 36.13
N ASP A 67 -27.29 28.50 36.64
CA ASP A 67 -26.83 28.94 37.96
C ASP A 67 -26.78 30.47 38.10
N ARG A 68 -26.76 31.22 36.99
CA ARG A 68 -26.71 32.70 36.96
C ARG A 68 -28.09 33.35 36.90
N LEU A 69 -29.13 32.57 36.61
CA LEU A 69 -30.50 33.07 36.42
C LEU A 69 -31.29 33.23 37.73
N GLY A 70 -30.67 33.04 38.89
CA GLY A 70 -31.40 33.01 40.15
C GLY A 70 -30.59 32.66 41.39
N PRO A 71 -31.28 32.30 42.49
CA PRO A 71 -30.62 31.75 43.67
C PRO A 71 -29.93 30.43 43.34
N ALA A 72 -28.97 30.02 44.18
CA ALA A 72 -28.28 28.75 44.03
C ALA A 72 -29.27 27.58 44.03
N VAL A 73 -29.10 26.69 43.05
CA VAL A 73 -29.93 25.51 42.80
C VAL A 73 -29.12 24.26 43.06
N LYS A 74 -29.78 23.18 43.49
CA LYS A 74 -29.15 21.85 43.64
C LYS A 74 -29.38 20.98 42.41
N VAL A 75 -28.44 20.07 42.14
CA VAL A 75 -28.54 19.12 41.01
C VAL A 75 -29.84 18.30 41.08
N GLY A 76 -30.19 17.80 42.27
CA GLY A 76 -31.41 17.03 42.50
C GLY A 76 -32.70 17.81 42.25
N GLU A 77 -32.68 19.14 42.41
CA GLU A 77 -33.82 20.01 42.13
C GLU A 77 -34.08 20.15 40.63
N ILE A 78 -33.03 20.17 39.81
CA ILE A 78 -33.12 20.16 38.35
C ILE A 78 -33.64 18.80 37.88
N GLN A 79 -33.08 17.71 38.40
CA GLN A 79 -33.50 16.34 38.08
C GLN A 79 -34.98 16.11 38.42
N ALA A 80 -35.42 16.54 39.60
CA ALA A 80 -36.81 16.44 39.99
C ALA A 80 -37.74 17.26 39.08
N TYR A 81 -37.30 18.45 38.64
CA TYR A 81 -38.08 19.26 37.71
C TYR A 81 -38.17 18.64 36.31
N ILE A 82 -37.11 17.97 35.83
CA ILE A 82 -37.16 17.21 34.57
C ILE A 82 -38.21 16.09 34.65
N LEU A 83 -38.30 15.38 35.79
CA LEU A 83 -39.35 14.38 36.01
C LEU A 83 -40.74 15.01 36.08
N ASP A 84 -40.88 16.18 36.71
CA ASP A 84 -42.14 16.93 36.72
C ASP A 84 -42.56 17.33 35.30
N LEU A 85 -41.62 17.79 34.46
CA LEU A 85 -41.87 18.17 33.07
C LEU A 85 -42.27 16.96 32.21
N ILE A 86 -41.62 15.81 32.38
CA ILE A 86 -42.02 14.56 31.72
C ILE A 86 -43.43 14.16 32.14
N THR A 87 -43.73 14.25 33.44
CA THR A 87 -45.07 13.92 33.97
C THR A 87 -46.14 14.84 33.38
N GLU A 88 -45.86 16.14 33.31
CA GLU A 88 -46.75 17.13 32.68
C GLU A 88 -47.03 16.77 31.22
N ARG A 89 -45.99 16.41 30.45
CA ARG A 89 -46.11 16.05 29.02
C ARG A 89 -46.85 14.75 28.79
N LEU A 90 -46.59 13.73 29.61
CA LEU A 90 -47.33 12.46 29.58
C LEU A 90 -48.83 12.70 29.82
N LEU A 91 -49.19 13.54 30.80
CA LEU A 91 -50.58 13.87 31.10
C LEU A 91 -51.23 14.79 30.04
N ALA A 92 -50.46 15.71 29.46
CA ALA A 92 -50.93 16.62 28.41
C ALA A 92 -51.33 15.90 27.11
N SER A 93 -50.86 14.67 26.91
CA SER A 93 -51.30 13.81 25.80
C SER A 93 -52.77 13.34 25.92
N GLY A 94 -53.43 13.59 27.06
CA GLY A 94 -54.79 13.15 27.34
C GLY A 94 -54.91 11.67 27.74
N ARG A 95 -53.78 10.97 27.89
CA ARG A 95 -53.71 9.57 28.32
C ARG A 95 -53.27 9.47 29.79
N GLN A 96 -53.74 8.43 30.49
CA GLN A 96 -53.28 8.12 31.84
C GLN A 96 -52.04 7.23 31.76
N PRO A 97 -50.87 7.68 32.23
CA PRO A 97 -49.68 6.85 32.23
C PRO A 97 -49.87 5.65 33.17
N SER A 98 -49.52 4.47 32.69
CA SER A 98 -49.78 3.20 33.39
C SER A 98 -48.54 2.62 34.07
N ARG A 99 -47.35 2.99 33.58
CA ARG A 99 -46.05 2.49 34.03
C ARG A 99 -45.22 3.58 34.69
N TRP A 100 -45.48 4.84 34.36
CA TRP A 100 -44.76 5.99 34.91
C TRP A 100 -45.04 6.16 36.40
N ASN A 101 -43.99 6.01 37.22
CA ASN A 101 -44.05 6.29 38.64
C ASN A 101 -43.05 7.39 39.00
N ARG A 102 -43.52 8.65 38.93
CA ARG A 102 -42.72 9.84 39.25
C ARG A 102 -42.06 9.75 40.62
N GLU A 103 -42.79 9.29 41.63
CA GLU A 103 -42.26 9.23 43.01
C GLU A 103 -41.16 8.18 43.16
N SER A 104 -41.30 7.03 42.50
CA SER A 104 -40.25 6.01 42.47
C SER A 104 -38.96 6.54 41.83
N LEU A 105 -39.08 7.19 40.66
CA LEU A 105 -37.93 7.79 39.97
C LEU A 105 -37.31 8.95 40.76
N ARG A 106 -38.13 9.74 41.45
CA ARG A 106 -37.66 10.82 42.32
C ARG A 106 -36.90 10.29 43.55
N GLN A 107 -37.36 9.18 44.13
CA GLN A 107 -36.69 8.50 45.24
C GLN A 107 -35.36 7.85 44.80
N ALA A 108 -35.21 7.51 43.52
CA ALA A 108 -33.97 6.98 42.96
C ALA A 108 -32.88 8.06 42.74
N ILE A 109 -33.22 9.36 42.84
CA ILE A 109 -32.22 10.44 42.76
C ILE A 109 -31.25 10.32 43.95
N PRO A 110 -29.92 10.19 43.72
CA PRO A 110 -28.95 10.07 44.79
C PRO A 110 -29.04 11.22 45.82
N GLN A 111 -28.95 10.88 47.11
CA GLN A 111 -29.08 11.87 48.19
C GLN A 111 -28.05 13.00 48.10
N GLU A 112 -26.86 12.69 47.58
CA GLU A 112 -25.79 13.66 47.32
C GLU A 112 -26.23 14.76 46.34
N ASN A 113 -27.04 14.46 45.32
CA ASN A 113 -27.51 15.43 44.33
C ASN A 113 -28.45 16.48 44.95
N TRP A 114 -29.16 16.13 46.03
CA TRP A 114 -29.98 17.08 46.79
C TRP A 114 -29.16 18.05 47.63
N THR A 115 -27.88 17.76 47.85
CA THR A 115 -26.94 18.61 48.59
C THR A 115 -25.92 19.33 47.70
N ALA A 116 -25.62 18.77 46.52
CA ALA A 116 -24.66 19.32 45.56
C ALA A 116 -25.21 20.58 44.87
N ASP A 117 -24.45 21.68 44.94
CA ASP A 117 -24.74 22.89 44.16
C ASP A 117 -24.59 22.61 42.66
N PHE A 118 -25.56 23.07 41.88
CA PHE A 118 -25.47 23.10 40.44
C PHE A 118 -24.51 24.21 40.00
N LYS A 119 -23.52 23.85 39.18
CA LYS A 119 -22.64 24.78 38.47
C LYS A 119 -22.55 24.32 37.03
N SER A 120 -22.86 25.21 36.09
CA SER A 120 -22.75 24.85 34.67
C SER A 120 -21.28 24.60 34.29
N GLU A 121 -21.03 23.55 33.53
CA GLU A 121 -19.75 23.35 32.87
C GLU A 121 -19.61 24.35 31.73
N SER A 122 -18.42 24.95 31.60
CA SER A 122 -18.12 25.80 30.45
C SER A 122 -18.20 24.95 29.18
N ALA A 123 -18.87 25.45 28.14
CA ALA A 123 -18.78 24.85 26.82
C ALA A 123 -17.30 24.61 26.48
N PRO A 124 -16.91 23.44 25.94
CA PRO A 124 -15.60 23.32 25.34
C PRO A 124 -15.45 24.47 24.33
N VAL A 125 -14.40 25.28 24.50
CA VAL A 125 -14.08 26.31 23.49
C VAL A 125 -13.87 25.53 22.20
N ASP A 126 -14.75 25.74 21.21
CA ASP A 126 -14.59 25.13 19.90
C ASP A 126 -13.18 25.44 19.43
N GLY A 127 -12.33 24.42 19.38
CA GLY A 127 -11.03 24.48 18.71
C GLY A 127 -11.16 24.54 17.19
N GLY A 128 -12.38 24.79 16.68
CA GLY A 128 -12.63 25.04 15.27
C GLY A 128 -11.97 26.36 14.89
N ASP A 129 -11.07 26.29 13.91
CA ASP A 129 -10.58 27.47 13.20
C ASP A 129 -11.76 28.39 12.90
N ASN A 130 -11.62 29.68 13.23
CA ASN A 130 -12.63 30.67 12.87
C ASN A 130 -12.94 30.51 11.38
N PRO A 131 -14.20 30.38 10.93
CA PRO A 131 -14.54 30.13 9.53
C PRO A 131 -13.99 31.20 8.57
N TRP A 132 -13.61 32.36 9.10
CA TRP A 132 -13.01 33.49 8.39
C TRP A 132 -11.47 33.50 8.40
N GLN A 133 -10.83 32.53 9.05
CA GLN A 133 -9.38 32.48 9.18
C GLN A 133 -8.75 32.04 7.85
N LEU A 134 -7.83 32.86 7.35
CA LEU A 134 -7.04 32.50 6.18
C LEU A 134 -6.13 31.31 6.49
N PRO A 135 -5.85 30.43 5.52
CA PRO A 135 -5.02 29.26 5.76
C PRO A 135 -3.61 29.67 6.18
N VAL A 136 -3.04 28.92 7.12
CA VAL A 136 -1.64 29.08 7.52
C VAL A 136 -0.74 28.62 6.38
N LEU A 137 -0.08 29.56 5.71
CA LEU A 137 0.81 29.28 4.60
C LEU A 137 2.22 28.92 5.10
N ARG A 138 2.43 27.63 5.39
CA ARG A 138 3.78 27.08 5.62
C ARG A 138 4.57 27.24 4.30
N ASP A 139 5.82 27.68 4.37
CA ASP A 139 6.72 27.89 3.21
C ASP A 139 6.48 29.15 2.36
N LYS A 140 5.79 30.16 2.89
CA LYS A 140 5.74 31.50 2.27
C LYS A 140 6.60 32.50 3.03
N ILE A 141 7.05 33.53 2.31
CA ILE A 141 7.71 34.69 2.92
C ILE A 141 6.74 35.54 3.73
N TYR A 142 5.46 35.18 3.82
CA TYR A 142 4.46 35.99 4.48
C TYR A 142 3.44 35.16 5.24
N THR A 143 2.90 35.74 6.30
CA THR A 143 1.67 35.30 6.98
C THR A 143 0.57 36.32 6.70
N GLN A 144 -0.69 35.88 6.82
CA GLN A 144 -1.85 36.69 6.49
C GLN A 144 -2.95 36.50 7.54
N ALA A 145 -3.68 37.57 7.83
CA ALA A 145 -4.85 37.55 8.68
C ALA A 145 -5.96 38.41 8.04
N LEU A 146 -7.17 37.85 7.97
CA LEU A 146 -8.35 38.62 7.58
C LEU A 146 -8.85 39.38 8.81
N ARG A 147 -9.02 40.70 8.66
CA ARG A 147 -9.53 41.59 9.70
C ARG A 147 -10.76 42.32 9.17
N ILE A 148 -11.84 42.32 9.94
CA ILE A 148 -13.02 43.13 9.67
C ILE A 148 -12.83 44.46 10.40
N ALA A 149 -12.85 45.56 9.66
CA ALA A 149 -12.87 46.91 10.20
C ALA A 149 -14.30 47.45 10.15
N GLU A 150 -14.77 47.99 11.27
CA GLU A 150 -16.05 48.68 11.36
C GLU A 150 -15.80 50.19 11.33
N ASP A 151 -16.46 50.86 10.41
CA ASP A 151 -16.51 52.32 10.33
C ASP A 151 -17.91 52.76 10.74
N VAL A 152 -18.00 53.46 11.87
CA VAL A 152 -19.26 53.82 12.50
C VAL A 152 -19.52 55.29 12.21
N GLU A 153 -20.49 55.56 11.36
CA GLU A 153 -20.90 56.91 10.99
C GLU A 153 -22.20 57.26 11.72
N VAL A 154 -22.15 58.26 12.60
CA VAL A 154 -23.33 58.79 13.30
C VAL A 154 -23.95 59.86 12.42
N LEU A 155 -25.13 59.57 11.86
CA LEU A 155 -25.85 60.48 10.96
C LEU A 155 -26.84 61.40 11.68
N SER A 156 -27.23 61.06 12.90
CA SER A 156 -28.11 61.87 13.75
C SER A 156 -27.60 61.85 15.18
N ASP A 157 -27.38 63.03 15.75
CA ASP A 157 -26.97 63.23 17.14
C ASP A 157 -28.18 63.31 18.11
N ASP A 158 -29.32 62.70 17.75
CA ASP A 158 -30.46 62.62 18.68
C ASP A 158 -30.02 61.82 19.92
N PRO A 159 -30.02 62.43 21.12
CA PRO A 159 -29.54 61.75 22.33
C PRO A 159 -30.42 60.57 22.75
N ASP A 160 -31.66 60.49 22.26
CA ASP A 160 -32.58 59.40 22.59
C ASP A 160 -32.58 58.27 21.53
N ASP A 161 -32.15 58.54 20.28
CA ASP A 161 -32.06 57.54 19.19
C ASP A 161 -31.07 57.95 18.08
N PRO A 162 -29.75 57.79 18.28
CA PRO A 162 -28.76 58.17 17.28
C PRO A 162 -28.84 57.24 16.06
N LEU A 163 -28.98 57.82 14.87
CA LEU A 163 -28.94 57.05 13.62
C LEU A 163 -27.50 56.68 13.31
N ILE A 164 -27.12 55.44 13.61
CA ILE A 164 -25.77 54.92 13.40
C ILE A 164 -25.73 54.02 12.16
N ILE A 165 -24.91 54.37 11.17
CA ILE A 165 -24.56 53.47 10.07
C ILE A 165 -23.23 52.80 10.38
N VAL A 166 -23.24 51.47 10.47
CA VAL A 166 -22.01 50.67 10.62
C VAL A 166 -21.62 50.11 9.26
N ASN A 167 -20.62 50.73 8.62
CA ASN A 167 -20.02 50.23 7.40
C ASN A 167 -18.91 49.26 7.75
N ARG A 168 -19.05 47.99 7.36
CA ARG A 168 -18.03 46.97 7.59
C ARG A 168 -17.20 46.76 6.34
N SER A 169 -15.88 46.73 6.47
CA SER A 169 -14.96 46.41 5.38
C SER A 169 -13.98 45.32 5.79
N ALA A 170 -13.73 44.38 4.88
CA ALA A 170 -12.73 43.35 5.03
C ALA A 170 -11.36 43.89 4.60
N HIS A 171 -10.35 43.67 5.44
CA HIS A 171 -8.95 43.99 5.18
C HIS A 171 -8.11 42.73 5.37
N VAL A 172 -7.00 42.63 4.64
CA VAL A 172 -5.99 41.60 4.87
C VAL A 172 -4.72 42.25 5.41
N ASP A 173 -4.31 41.82 6.59
CA ASP A 173 -3.06 42.19 7.23
C ASP A 173 -2.01 41.12 6.90
N VAL A 174 -0.87 41.55 6.35
CA VAL A 174 0.17 40.67 5.81
C VAL A 174 1.50 41.00 6.47
N GLN A 175 2.09 40.05 7.17
CA GLN A 175 3.45 40.17 7.70
C GLN A 175 4.42 39.47 6.75
N ILE A 176 5.38 40.20 6.20
CA ILE A 176 6.27 39.75 5.12
C ILE A 176 7.70 39.73 5.65
N ASN A 177 8.33 38.56 5.63
CA ASN A 177 9.70 38.30 6.07
C ASN A 177 10.64 38.30 4.86
N LEU A 178 11.46 39.34 4.72
CA LEU A 178 12.41 39.48 3.62
C LEU A 178 13.84 39.18 4.07
N PRO A 179 14.67 38.50 3.24
CA PRO A 179 16.07 38.23 3.57
C PRO A 179 16.86 39.49 3.92
N GLY A 180 17.33 39.59 5.17
CA GLY A 180 18.15 40.72 5.64
C GLY A 180 17.40 42.05 5.85
N SER A 181 16.07 42.10 5.72
CA SER A 181 15.27 43.33 5.93
C SER A 181 14.25 43.24 7.06
N GLY A 182 14.20 42.12 7.79
CA GLY A 182 13.26 41.90 8.88
C GLY A 182 11.82 41.68 8.40
N THR A 183 10.87 41.78 9.34
CA THR A 183 9.43 41.62 9.09
C THR A 183 8.79 42.97 8.77
N ILE A 184 8.09 43.07 7.64
CA ILE A 184 7.33 44.24 7.22
C ILE A 184 5.84 43.91 7.26
N THR A 185 5.04 44.78 7.88
CA THR A 185 3.58 44.61 7.89
C THR A 185 2.94 45.49 6.81
N ARG A 186 1.99 44.94 6.05
CA ARG A 186 1.19 45.64 5.04
C ARG A 186 -0.28 45.30 5.22
N THR A 187 -1.15 46.26 4.96
CA THR A 187 -2.60 46.07 5.00
C THR A 187 -3.20 46.45 3.65
N ALA A 188 -4.17 45.69 3.17
CA ALA A 188 -4.98 46.06 2.01
C ALA A 188 -6.48 45.83 2.28
N ARG A 189 -7.31 46.79 1.84
CA ARG A 189 -8.76 46.62 1.79
C ARG A 189 -9.10 45.60 0.69
N VAL A 190 -9.95 44.64 1.03
CA VAL A 190 -10.35 43.51 0.17
C VAL A 190 -11.71 43.77 -0.44
N ALA A 191 -12.72 44.06 0.39
CA ALA A 191 -14.10 44.29 -0.02
C ALA A 191 -14.89 44.99 1.09
N ASP A 192 -16.03 45.58 0.74
CA ASP A 192 -17.04 46.01 1.70
C ASP A 192 -17.99 44.85 1.98
N LEU A 193 -18.28 44.63 3.27
CA LEU A 193 -19.12 43.53 3.73
C LEU A 193 -20.60 43.87 3.53
N ARG A 194 -21.34 42.91 2.97
CA ARG A 194 -22.79 42.97 2.90
C ARG A 194 -23.39 42.53 4.23
N SER A 195 -24.47 43.18 4.65
CA SER A 195 -25.21 42.86 5.87
C SER A 195 -26.50 42.08 5.64
N ASN A 196 -26.98 42.01 4.40
CA ASN A 196 -28.25 41.37 4.05
C ASN A 196 -27.99 40.18 3.12
N PHE A 197 -28.21 38.96 3.63
CA PHE A 197 -28.18 37.71 2.88
C PHE A 197 -29.57 37.08 2.90
N LEU A 198 -29.97 36.39 1.83
CA LEU A 198 -31.25 35.71 1.74
C LEU A 198 -31.28 34.43 2.59
N ASP A 199 -30.14 33.75 2.67
CA ASP A 199 -29.95 32.51 3.44
C ASP A 199 -28.46 32.30 3.78
N ASP A 200 -28.18 31.31 4.64
CA ASP A 200 -26.82 30.94 5.06
C ASP A 200 -25.95 30.48 3.89
N ARG A 201 -26.54 29.95 2.81
CA ARG A 201 -25.79 29.48 1.65
C ARG A 201 -25.20 30.65 0.87
N GLU A 202 -25.97 31.72 0.69
CA GLU A 202 -25.50 32.95 0.06
C GLU A 202 -24.38 33.60 0.87
N GLU A 203 -24.54 33.70 2.19
CA GLU A 203 -23.51 34.21 3.10
C GLU A 203 -22.20 33.41 2.97
N ASN A 204 -22.29 32.07 3.01
CA ASN A 204 -21.14 31.20 2.86
C ASN A 204 -20.41 31.38 1.52
N LEU A 205 -21.15 31.48 0.40
CA LEU A 205 -20.56 31.71 -0.92
C LEU A 205 -19.87 33.07 -1.02
N TYR A 206 -20.51 34.10 -0.47
CA TYR A 206 -19.96 35.46 -0.44
C TYR A 206 -18.66 35.52 0.38
N MET A 207 -18.63 34.83 1.52
CA MET A 207 -17.44 34.81 2.36
C MET A 207 -16.30 33.99 1.77
N GLN A 208 -16.59 32.90 1.06
CA GLN A 208 -15.58 32.20 0.25
C GLN A 208 -14.96 33.10 -0.83
N ASP A 209 -15.74 34.01 -1.43
CA ASP A 209 -15.22 35.00 -2.38
C ASP A 209 -14.30 36.02 -1.68
N ILE A 210 -14.68 36.52 -0.50
CA ILE A 210 -13.83 37.40 0.30
C ILE A 210 -12.50 36.74 0.65
N ILE A 211 -12.51 35.48 1.10
CA ILE A 211 -11.31 34.71 1.42
C ILE A 211 -10.39 34.63 0.20
N LYS A 212 -10.91 34.26 -0.98
CA LYS A 212 -10.13 34.20 -2.22
C LYS A 212 -9.52 35.55 -2.61
N ARG A 213 -10.28 36.64 -2.47
CA ARG A 213 -9.78 38.00 -2.73
C ARG A 213 -8.70 38.43 -1.74
N ALA A 214 -8.86 38.07 -0.47
CA ALA A 214 -7.88 38.35 0.58
C ALA A 214 -6.56 37.60 0.32
N GLU A 215 -6.61 36.31 -0.03
CA GLU A 215 -5.44 35.53 -0.43
C GLU A 215 -4.72 36.12 -1.64
N SER A 216 -5.48 36.51 -2.68
CA SER A 216 -4.90 37.17 -3.86
C SER A 216 -4.24 38.51 -3.51
N SER A 217 -4.89 39.29 -2.64
CA SER A 217 -4.36 40.60 -2.20
C SER A 217 -3.10 40.44 -1.35
N ALA A 218 -3.07 39.44 -0.47
CA ALA A 218 -1.89 39.14 0.34
C ALA A 218 -0.70 38.68 -0.49
N LEU A 219 -0.94 37.80 -1.46
CA LEU A 219 0.06 37.36 -2.42
C LEU A 219 0.65 38.55 -3.21
N ASP A 220 -0.20 39.47 -3.65
CA ASP A 220 0.22 40.67 -4.37
C ASP A 220 1.05 41.62 -3.51
N LEU A 221 0.66 41.84 -2.25
CA LEU A 221 1.44 42.65 -1.31
C LEU A 221 2.81 42.04 -1.03
N ALA A 222 2.87 40.73 -0.78
CA ALA A 222 4.11 39.99 -0.55
C ALA A 222 5.02 40.05 -1.77
N MET A 223 4.48 39.78 -2.96
CA MET A 223 5.22 39.82 -4.21
C MET A 223 5.73 41.23 -4.54
N ARG A 224 4.92 42.29 -4.38
CA ARG A 224 5.38 43.67 -4.61
C ARG A 224 6.52 44.05 -3.67
N SER A 225 6.45 43.58 -2.43
CA SER A 225 7.50 43.81 -1.43
C SER A 225 8.80 43.06 -1.78
N ALA A 226 8.69 41.81 -2.23
CA ALA A 226 9.84 41.05 -2.74
C ALA A 226 10.47 41.70 -3.99
N ILE A 227 9.67 42.16 -4.96
CA ILE A 227 10.16 42.84 -6.17
C ILE A 227 10.86 44.15 -5.80
N ARG A 228 10.30 44.95 -4.88
CA ARG A 228 10.93 46.19 -4.42
C ARG A 228 12.28 45.90 -3.77
N HIS A 229 12.31 44.93 -2.85
CA HIS A 229 13.54 44.49 -2.18
C HIS A 229 14.64 44.07 -3.17
N LEU A 230 14.29 43.24 -4.15
CA LEU A 230 15.24 42.83 -5.19
C LEU A 230 15.62 43.99 -6.12
N SER A 231 14.71 44.93 -6.41
CA SER A 231 15.00 46.08 -7.28
C SER A 231 16.01 47.02 -6.66
N ASP A 232 15.91 47.26 -5.34
CA ASP A 232 16.82 48.14 -4.61
C ASP A 232 18.26 47.57 -4.58
N LYS A 233 18.40 46.23 -4.58
CA LYS A 233 19.70 45.54 -4.55
C LYS A 233 20.27 45.17 -5.93
N LEU A 234 19.41 44.85 -6.89
CA LEU A 234 19.79 44.25 -8.19
C LEU A 234 19.43 45.13 -9.40
N HIS A 235 18.89 46.34 -9.19
CA HIS A 235 18.47 47.29 -10.23
C HIS A 235 17.47 46.71 -11.24
N LEU A 236 16.43 46.04 -10.75
CA LEU A 236 15.44 45.30 -11.55
C LEU A 236 14.18 46.09 -11.95
N HIS A 237 14.22 47.42 -11.90
CA HIS A 237 13.03 48.26 -12.12
C HIS A 237 12.31 47.98 -13.45
N HIS A 238 13.06 47.64 -14.51
CA HIS A 238 12.50 47.31 -15.83
C HIS A 238 11.80 45.93 -15.89
N TYR A 239 12.08 45.02 -14.94
CA TYR A 239 11.43 43.71 -14.87
C TYR A 239 10.21 43.67 -13.95
N ALA A 240 10.05 44.66 -13.06
CA ALA A 240 9.01 44.66 -12.02
C ALA A 240 7.60 44.38 -12.55
N LYS A 241 7.20 45.04 -13.65
CA LYS A 241 5.89 44.82 -14.28
C LYS A 241 5.73 43.39 -14.80
N ARG A 242 6.76 42.84 -15.45
CA ARG A 242 6.74 41.48 -16.04
C ARG A 242 6.74 40.40 -14.96
N LEU A 243 7.51 40.59 -13.89
CA LEU A 243 7.50 39.71 -12.71
C LEU A 243 6.12 39.70 -12.07
N GLY A 244 5.47 40.86 -11.98
CA GLY A 244 4.12 41.01 -11.44
C GLY A 244 3.04 40.26 -12.22
N THR A 245 3.19 40.12 -13.53
CA THR A 245 2.21 39.45 -14.39
C THR A 245 2.44 37.95 -14.59
N SER A 246 3.62 37.42 -14.23
CA SER A 246 3.94 35.99 -14.41
C SER A 246 3.53 35.17 -13.19
N ASN A 247 2.59 34.23 -13.35
CA ASN A 247 2.15 33.34 -12.27
C ASN A 247 3.31 32.50 -11.70
N GLY A 248 4.19 31.99 -12.56
CA GLY A 248 5.37 31.25 -12.13
C GLY A 248 6.33 32.12 -11.31
N ALA A 249 6.56 33.37 -11.74
CA ALA A 249 7.40 34.30 -11.00
C ALA A 249 6.78 34.67 -9.63
N ARG A 250 5.47 34.91 -9.56
CA ARG A 250 4.75 35.20 -8.30
C ARG A 250 4.93 34.08 -7.27
N LYS A 251 4.81 32.82 -7.71
CA LYS A 251 5.01 31.62 -6.90
C LYS A 251 6.43 31.54 -6.33
N ILE A 252 7.44 31.76 -7.18
CA ILE A 252 8.86 31.70 -6.79
C ILE A 252 9.29 32.85 -5.88
N LEU A 253 8.88 34.09 -6.20
CA LEU A 253 9.24 35.29 -5.43
C LEU A 253 8.67 35.30 -4.01
N THR A 254 7.59 34.57 -3.79
CA THR A 254 6.92 34.48 -2.48
C THR A 254 7.38 33.27 -1.66
N HIS A 255 8.36 32.52 -2.15
CA HIS A 255 8.94 31.39 -1.44
C HIS A 255 10.32 31.76 -0.86
N PRO A 256 10.59 31.52 0.44
CA PRO A 256 11.76 32.05 1.13
C PRO A 256 13.09 31.53 0.56
N HIS A 257 13.16 30.23 0.26
CA HIS A 257 14.39 29.64 -0.31
C HIS A 257 14.79 30.30 -1.64
N TRP A 258 13.85 30.40 -2.59
CA TRP A 258 14.15 30.92 -3.92
C TRP A 258 14.38 32.43 -3.92
N LEU A 259 13.68 33.17 -3.05
CA LEU A 259 13.95 34.59 -2.85
C LEU A 259 15.38 34.82 -2.34
N ALA A 260 15.85 34.00 -1.40
CA ALA A 260 17.23 34.06 -0.92
C ALA A 260 18.25 33.73 -2.02
N GLN A 261 17.98 32.74 -2.88
CA GLN A 261 18.84 32.40 -4.02
C GLN A 261 18.91 33.52 -5.08
N LEU A 262 17.81 34.25 -5.27
CA LEU A 262 17.79 35.45 -6.13
C LEU A 262 18.57 36.60 -5.50
N ASP A 263 18.40 36.83 -4.19
CA ASP A 263 19.10 37.87 -3.45
C ASP A 263 20.63 37.66 -3.49
N SER A 264 21.08 36.41 -3.37
CA SER A 264 22.49 36.03 -3.47
C SER A 264 23.01 35.91 -4.91
N ARG A 265 22.19 36.20 -5.92
CA ARG A 265 22.50 36.06 -7.37
C ARG A 265 22.88 34.64 -7.81
N ALA A 266 22.53 33.62 -7.03
CA ALA A 266 22.74 32.22 -7.41
C ALA A 266 21.81 31.81 -8.57
N ILE A 267 20.66 32.49 -8.71
CA ILE A 267 19.73 32.31 -9.82
C ILE A 267 19.55 33.64 -10.54
N ASN A 268 19.52 33.60 -11.87
CA ASN A 268 19.27 34.76 -12.70
C ASN A 268 17.76 35.08 -12.73
N ILE A 269 17.41 36.36 -12.57
CA ILE A 269 16.03 36.85 -12.64
C ILE A 269 15.34 36.52 -13.98
N GLN A 270 16.10 36.47 -15.08
CA GLN A 270 15.57 36.07 -16.39
C GLN A 270 15.01 34.66 -16.36
N THR A 271 15.66 33.76 -15.63
CA THR A 271 15.22 32.38 -15.50
C THR A 271 14.00 32.22 -14.60
N VAL A 272 13.59 33.25 -13.86
CA VAL A 272 12.33 33.31 -13.10
C VAL A 272 11.22 33.91 -13.94
N LEU A 273 11.54 34.94 -14.74
CA LEU A 273 10.60 35.56 -15.68
C LEU A 273 10.06 34.59 -16.73
N SER A 274 10.87 33.63 -17.18
CA SER A 274 10.52 32.66 -18.21
C SER A 274 9.79 31.42 -17.67
N LEU A 275 9.57 31.31 -16.35
CA LEU A 275 8.96 30.12 -15.78
C LEU A 275 7.48 30.03 -16.13
N SER A 276 7.10 28.88 -16.68
CA SER A 276 5.69 28.47 -16.67
C SER A 276 5.25 28.13 -15.25
N GLU A 277 3.94 28.08 -15.04
CA GLU A 277 3.38 27.71 -13.74
C GLU A 277 3.82 26.31 -13.29
N ARG A 278 3.80 25.33 -14.20
CA ARG A 278 4.29 23.97 -13.95
C ARG A 278 5.76 23.94 -13.54
N GLN A 279 6.62 24.72 -14.19
CA GLN A 279 8.04 24.80 -13.84
C GLN A 279 8.25 25.40 -12.46
N ALA A 280 7.44 26.40 -12.09
CA ALA A 280 7.45 26.94 -10.74
C ALA A 280 6.99 25.89 -9.72
N ASP A 281 5.95 25.11 -10.03
CA ASP A 281 5.47 24.05 -9.13
C ASP A 281 6.53 22.95 -8.92
N ASN A 282 7.25 22.55 -9.97
CA ASN A 282 8.39 21.63 -9.83
C ASN A 282 9.45 22.17 -8.86
N LEU A 283 9.84 23.44 -9.03
CA LEU A 283 10.84 24.10 -8.19
C LEU A 283 10.36 24.32 -6.76
N LEU A 284 9.07 24.51 -6.55
CA LEU A 284 8.51 24.67 -5.21
C LEU A 284 8.36 23.35 -4.45
N HIS A 285 8.53 22.20 -5.12
CA HIS A 285 8.43 20.92 -4.45
C HIS A 285 9.54 20.76 -3.39
N PRO A 286 9.22 20.43 -2.12
CA PRO A 286 10.21 20.35 -1.04
C PRO A 286 11.39 19.42 -1.35
N THR A 287 11.11 18.25 -1.93
CA THR A 287 12.13 17.30 -2.38
C THR A 287 13.07 17.88 -3.44
N VAL A 288 12.55 18.66 -4.40
CA VAL A 288 13.37 19.31 -5.42
C VAL A 288 14.25 20.38 -4.80
N ILE A 289 13.69 21.20 -3.91
CA ILE A 289 14.46 22.20 -3.15
C ILE A 289 15.62 21.53 -2.41
N ALA A 290 15.35 20.42 -1.71
CA ALA A 290 16.40 19.68 -1.00
C ALA A 290 17.48 19.14 -1.95
N LEU A 291 17.10 18.55 -3.10
CA LEU A 291 18.06 18.05 -4.09
C LEU A 291 18.91 19.17 -4.71
N VAL A 292 18.33 20.36 -4.93
CA VAL A 292 19.06 21.55 -5.40
C VAL A 292 20.01 22.06 -4.32
N GLN A 293 19.56 22.14 -3.06
CA GLN A 293 20.40 22.55 -1.93
C GLN A 293 21.59 21.60 -1.71
N HIS A 294 21.40 20.29 -1.92
CA HIS A 294 22.47 19.29 -1.84
C HIS A 294 23.37 19.27 -3.08
N GLY A 295 23.11 20.10 -4.10
CA GLY A 295 23.88 20.14 -5.35
C GLY A 295 23.76 18.87 -6.21
N ILE A 296 22.73 18.06 -5.97
CA ILE A 296 22.45 16.83 -6.73
C ILE A 296 21.70 17.18 -8.02
N MET A 297 20.78 18.13 -7.93
CA MET A 297 19.95 18.60 -9.04
C MET A 297 20.27 20.07 -9.37
N THR A 298 20.40 20.40 -10.65
CA THR A 298 20.49 21.81 -11.08
C THR A 298 19.09 22.39 -11.26
N VAL A 299 19.00 23.71 -11.14
CA VAL A 299 17.76 24.47 -11.35
C VAL A 299 17.21 24.26 -12.77
N ASP A 300 18.07 24.11 -13.77
CA ASP A 300 17.64 23.87 -15.16
C ASP A 300 17.08 22.47 -15.37
N ILE A 301 17.66 21.45 -14.72
CA ILE A 301 17.11 20.09 -14.71
C ILE A 301 15.73 20.08 -14.04
N ALA A 302 15.60 20.69 -12.86
CA ALA A 302 14.34 20.74 -12.11
C ALA A 302 13.19 21.37 -12.94
N LYS A 303 13.49 22.42 -13.72
CA LYS A 303 12.53 23.06 -14.64
C LYS A 303 12.17 22.18 -15.82
N GLY A 304 13.14 21.41 -16.33
CA GLY A 304 12.94 20.51 -17.48
C GLY A 304 12.12 19.27 -17.13
N MET A 305 11.99 18.93 -15.84
CA MET A 305 11.38 17.68 -15.42
C MET A 305 9.90 17.57 -15.79
N ASN A 306 9.56 16.45 -16.42
CA ASN A 306 8.19 16.11 -16.72
C ASN A 306 7.46 15.56 -15.46
N GLN A 307 6.15 15.31 -15.55
CA GLN A 307 5.34 14.90 -14.38
C GLN A 307 5.70 13.49 -13.90
N ASP A 308 6.03 12.60 -14.83
CA ASP A 308 6.42 11.21 -14.54
C ASP A 308 7.81 11.16 -13.89
N GLU A 309 8.75 12.01 -14.31
CA GLU A 309 10.07 12.17 -13.69
C GLU A 309 9.95 12.76 -12.28
N MET A 310 9.13 13.81 -12.13
CA MET A 310 8.82 14.40 -10.82
C MET A 310 8.21 13.36 -9.88
N LEU A 311 7.30 12.52 -10.36
CA LEU A 311 6.67 11.46 -9.58
C LEU A 311 7.71 10.49 -8.99
N VAL A 312 8.72 10.10 -9.77
CA VAL A 312 9.80 9.22 -9.28
C VAL A 312 10.72 9.97 -8.33
N VAL A 313 11.18 11.17 -8.68
CA VAL A 313 12.13 11.96 -7.87
C VAL A 313 11.56 12.32 -6.49
N THR A 314 10.27 12.61 -6.43
CA THR A 314 9.59 13.02 -5.21
C THR A 314 9.22 11.84 -4.31
N HIS A 315 9.29 10.61 -4.83
CA HIS A 315 9.05 9.40 -4.05
C HIS A 315 10.19 9.20 -3.02
N PRO A 316 9.88 8.94 -1.73
CA PRO A 316 10.87 8.92 -0.65
C PRO A 316 12.07 7.99 -0.89
N VAL A 317 11.81 6.81 -1.49
CA VAL A 317 12.85 5.83 -1.82
C VAL A 317 13.88 6.41 -2.78
N TYR A 318 13.43 6.99 -3.89
CA TYR A 318 14.32 7.50 -4.92
C TYR A 318 15.01 8.79 -4.49
N PHE A 319 14.35 9.63 -3.70
CA PHE A 319 14.99 10.77 -3.07
C PHE A 319 16.21 10.35 -2.22
N GLU A 320 16.05 9.34 -1.35
CA GLU A 320 17.17 8.85 -0.52
C GLU A 320 18.27 8.17 -1.36
N LEU A 321 17.90 7.43 -2.42
CA LEU A 321 18.89 6.85 -3.35
C LEU A 321 19.69 7.92 -4.10
N LEU A 322 19.04 9.00 -4.52
CA LEU A 322 19.71 10.16 -5.15
C LEU A 322 20.61 10.89 -4.15
N LYS A 323 20.11 11.12 -2.94
CA LYS A 323 20.83 11.77 -1.84
C LYS A 323 22.10 11.03 -1.45
N THR A 324 22.04 9.69 -1.42
CA THR A 324 23.17 8.81 -1.14
C THR A 324 24.02 8.48 -2.37
N ARG A 325 23.68 9.04 -3.54
CA ARG A 325 24.35 8.82 -4.84
C ARG A 325 24.42 7.34 -5.26
N GLN A 326 23.44 6.53 -4.85
CA GLN A 326 23.31 5.14 -5.31
C GLN A 326 22.70 5.05 -6.72
N ILE A 327 21.97 6.08 -7.13
CA ILE A 327 21.49 6.28 -8.49
C ILE A 327 21.81 7.71 -8.94
N GLU A 328 21.87 7.92 -10.25
CA GLU A 328 22.09 9.23 -10.85
C GLU A 328 20.78 9.82 -11.36
N LEU A 329 20.67 11.15 -11.45
CA LEU A 329 19.49 11.79 -12.04
C LEU A 329 19.27 11.38 -13.51
N ALA A 330 20.35 11.09 -14.24
CA ALA A 330 20.29 10.61 -15.61
C ALA A 330 19.53 9.28 -15.73
N ASP A 331 19.50 8.46 -14.68
CA ASP A 331 18.75 7.18 -14.66
C ASP A 331 17.22 7.40 -14.60
N ILE A 332 16.77 8.60 -14.23
CA ILE A 332 15.35 8.99 -14.06
C ILE A 332 14.91 9.95 -15.17
N GLN A 333 15.82 10.45 -16.01
CA GLN A 333 15.47 11.35 -17.11
C GLN A 333 14.84 10.60 -18.28
N SER A 334 13.96 11.28 -19.00
CA SER A 334 13.22 10.77 -20.18
C SER A 334 12.35 9.54 -19.89
N LEU A 335 11.83 9.41 -18.67
CA LEU A 335 10.93 8.32 -18.32
C LEU A 335 9.58 8.48 -19.04
N SER A 336 9.09 7.38 -19.60
CA SER A 336 7.69 7.28 -20.02
C SER A 336 6.78 7.07 -18.81
N SER A 337 5.51 7.46 -18.92
CA SER A 337 4.55 7.28 -17.82
C SER A 337 4.41 5.84 -17.34
N ARG A 338 4.48 4.87 -18.26
CA ARG A 338 4.48 3.44 -17.92
C ARG A 338 5.68 3.08 -17.03
N ARG A 339 6.87 3.57 -17.37
CA ARG A 339 8.09 3.30 -16.61
C ARG A 339 8.10 3.99 -15.25
N ALA A 340 7.69 5.24 -15.17
CA ALA A 340 7.58 5.94 -13.89
C ALA A 340 6.62 5.22 -12.94
N ARG A 341 5.44 4.81 -13.41
CA ARG A 341 4.47 4.05 -12.62
C ARG A 341 5.02 2.70 -12.15
N LEU A 342 5.81 2.01 -12.97
CA LEU A 342 6.46 0.77 -12.57
C LEU A 342 7.50 1.02 -11.47
N LEU A 343 8.33 2.06 -11.62
CA LEU A 343 9.36 2.41 -10.65
C LEU A 343 8.76 2.74 -9.28
N ILE A 344 7.69 3.54 -9.22
CA ILE A 344 7.03 3.87 -7.95
C ILE A 344 6.11 2.75 -7.41
N HIS A 345 6.02 1.60 -8.09
CA HIS A 345 5.17 0.51 -7.63
C HIS A 345 5.69 -0.05 -6.28
N PRO A 346 4.84 -0.29 -5.27
CA PRO A 346 5.29 -0.74 -3.95
C PRO A 346 6.17 -2.00 -3.96
N ALA A 347 5.79 -3.02 -4.74
CA ALA A 347 6.59 -4.24 -4.88
C ALA A 347 8.00 -3.96 -5.45
N ILE A 348 8.08 -3.06 -6.43
CA ILE A 348 9.33 -2.67 -7.08
C ILE A 348 10.22 -1.86 -6.15
N THR A 349 9.66 -0.83 -5.52
CA THR A 349 10.39 0.01 -4.56
C THR A 349 10.91 -0.81 -3.39
N ALA A 350 10.16 -1.80 -2.90
CA ALA A 350 10.61 -2.73 -1.86
C ALA A 350 11.81 -3.58 -2.31
N LEU A 351 11.82 -4.08 -3.55
CA LEU A 351 12.97 -4.82 -4.09
C LEU A 351 14.20 -3.93 -4.22
N ILE A 352 14.04 -2.68 -4.64
CA ILE A 352 15.14 -1.71 -4.73
C ILE A 352 15.69 -1.37 -3.34
N GLN A 353 14.83 -1.06 -2.37
CA GLN A 353 15.23 -0.76 -1.00
C GLN A 353 16.00 -1.92 -0.35
N ARG A 354 15.65 -3.16 -0.67
CA ARG A 354 16.34 -4.38 -0.19
C ARG A 354 17.63 -4.69 -0.96
N GLY A 355 18.00 -3.87 -1.97
CA GLY A 355 19.14 -4.12 -2.83
C GLY A 355 19.00 -5.38 -3.70
N LYS A 356 17.77 -5.87 -3.89
CA LYS A 356 17.50 -7.08 -4.69
C LYS A 356 17.52 -6.80 -6.17
N ILE A 357 17.18 -5.58 -6.56
CA ILE A 357 17.25 -5.10 -7.94
C ILE A 357 17.67 -3.63 -7.95
N SER A 358 18.52 -3.23 -8.89
CA SER A 358 18.88 -1.82 -9.07
C SER A 358 17.88 -1.09 -9.95
N CYS A 359 17.80 0.25 -9.81
CA CYS A 359 16.97 1.09 -10.68
C CYS A 359 17.32 0.88 -12.16
N ARG A 360 18.62 0.82 -12.50
CA ARG A 360 19.11 0.57 -13.87
C ARG A 360 18.63 -0.77 -14.41
N GLN A 361 18.67 -1.84 -13.61
CA GLN A 361 18.17 -3.15 -14.02
C GLN A 361 16.67 -3.11 -14.34
N ILE A 362 15.85 -2.44 -13.55
CA ILE A 362 14.41 -2.31 -13.85
C ILE A 362 14.16 -1.59 -15.17
N MET A 363 14.99 -0.61 -15.51
CA MET A 363 14.88 0.09 -16.78
C MET A 363 15.20 -0.81 -17.98
N THR A 364 16.03 -1.83 -17.79
CA THR A 364 16.32 -2.84 -18.84
C THR A 364 15.25 -3.93 -18.95
N ILE A 365 14.48 -4.20 -17.89
CA ILE A 365 13.45 -5.23 -17.91
C ILE A 365 12.28 -4.76 -18.79
N PRO A 366 11.82 -5.54 -19.77
CA PRO A 366 10.63 -5.21 -20.56
C PRO A 366 9.40 -4.87 -19.71
N TYR A 367 8.60 -3.88 -20.12
CA TYR A 367 7.45 -3.42 -19.32
C TYR A 367 6.34 -4.48 -19.26
N GLU A 368 6.28 -5.36 -20.25
CA GLU A 368 5.38 -6.49 -20.37
C GLU A 368 5.54 -7.48 -19.20
N LEU A 369 6.72 -7.52 -18.58
CA LEU A 369 7.00 -8.34 -17.39
C LEU A 369 6.50 -7.70 -16.09
N LYS A 370 5.85 -6.53 -16.13
CA LYS A 370 5.35 -5.85 -14.92
C LYS A 370 4.48 -6.78 -14.08
N ASP A 371 3.59 -7.55 -14.72
CA ASP A 371 2.56 -8.31 -14.02
C ASP A 371 3.20 -9.45 -13.22
N ILE A 372 4.33 -9.99 -13.69
CA ILE A 372 5.14 -10.96 -12.95
C ILE A 372 5.88 -10.29 -11.80
N LEU A 373 6.51 -9.14 -12.04
CA LEU A 373 7.27 -8.41 -11.02
C LEU A 373 6.41 -7.95 -9.84
N VAL A 374 5.12 -7.66 -10.09
CA VAL A 374 4.17 -7.21 -9.06
C VAL A 374 3.25 -8.33 -8.59
N SER A 375 3.35 -9.53 -9.15
CA SER A 375 2.50 -10.67 -8.77
C SER A 375 2.85 -11.16 -7.37
N MET A 376 1.80 -11.43 -6.58
CA MET A 376 1.92 -12.05 -5.25
C MET A 376 2.53 -13.46 -5.32
N LEU A 377 2.46 -14.14 -6.47
CA LEU A 377 3.11 -15.43 -6.67
C LEU A 377 4.63 -15.32 -6.51
N TYR A 378 5.24 -14.25 -7.03
CA TYR A 378 6.70 -14.10 -7.06
C TYR A 378 7.27 -13.12 -6.03
N ALA A 379 6.43 -12.34 -5.36
CA ALA A 379 6.85 -11.29 -4.42
C ALA A 379 7.85 -11.82 -3.38
N ASP A 380 7.54 -12.96 -2.76
CA ASP A 380 8.39 -13.60 -1.75
C ASP A 380 9.67 -14.20 -2.35
N PHE A 381 9.58 -14.75 -3.56
CA PHE A 381 10.72 -15.29 -4.29
C PHE A 381 11.74 -14.19 -4.61
N PHE A 382 11.31 -13.09 -5.23
CA PHE A 382 12.18 -11.94 -5.56
C PHE A 382 12.74 -11.26 -4.32
N ALA A 383 11.98 -11.22 -3.22
CA ALA A 383 12.45 -10.68 -1.96
C ALA A 383 13.58 -11.48 -1.32
N ARG A 384 13.59 -12.82 -1.50
CA ARG A 384 14.52 -13.72 -0.81
C ARG A 384 15.71 -14.08 -1.68
N LYS A 385 15.48 -14.38 -2.97
CA LYS A 385 16.50 -14.92 -3.88
C LYS A 385 17.27 -13.81 -4.60
N ASN A 386 18.46 -14.16 -5.09
CA ASN A 386 19.25 -13.27 -5.95
C ASN A 386 18.97 -13.70 -7.39
N VAL A 387 18.06 -13.00 -8.05
CA VAL A 387 17.66 -13.30 -9.43
C VAL A 387 18.68 -12.72 -10.40
N ASP A 388 19.02 -13.50 -11.44
CA ASP A 388 19.74 -12.98 -12.59
C ASP A 388 18.79 -12.13 -13.45
N TRP A 389 18.73 -10.84 -13.13
CA TRP A 389 17.88 -9.89 -13.83
C TRP A 389 18.26 -9.71 -15.30
N SER A 390 19.52 -10.02 -15.66
CA SER A 390 19.96 -9.93 -17.05
C SER A 390 19.35 -11.05 -17.89
N GLU A 391 19.31 -12.27 -17.37
CA GLU A 391 18.58 -13.39 -18.01
C GLU A 391 17.07 -13.18 -17.94
N PHE A 392 16.53 -12.75 -16.80
CA PHE A 392 15.09 -12.46 -16.67
C PHE A 392 14.61 -11.44 -17.71
N SER A 393 15.43 -10.45 -18.06
CA SER A 393 15.09 -9.44 -19.07
C SER A 393 14.96 -9.99 -20.49
N LYS A 394 15.47 -11.20 -20.75
CA LYS A 394 15.43 -11.88 -22.06
C LYS A 394 14.18 -12.73 -22.28
N LEU A 395 13.26 -12.78 -21.30
CA LEU A 395 12.02 -13.53 -21.44
C LEU A 395 11.18 -12.98 -22.62
N PRO A 396 10.74 -13.85 -23.55
CA PRO A 396 9.96 -13.42 -24.71
C PRO A 396 8.57 -12.90 -24.29
N HIS A 397 8.22 -11.71 -24.75
CA HIS A 397 7.00 -11.01 -24.32
C HIS A 397 5.69 -11.78 -24.52
N PRO A 398 5.45 -12.46 -25.66
CA PRO A 398 4.16 -13.13 -25.90
C PRO A 398 3.83 -14.24 -24.88
N GLN A 399 4.85 -14.79 -24.24
CA GLN A 399 4.75 -15.98 -23.38
C GLN A 399 4.83 -15.66 -21.89
N CYS A 400 4.96 -14.39 -21.52
CA CYS A 400 5.07 -13.97 -20.12
C CYS A 400 3.84 -14.36 -19.28
N SER A 401 2.68 -14.55 -19.92
CA SER A 401 1.46 -15.05 -19.28
C SER A 401 1.62 -16.47 -18.70
N ILE A 402 2.48 -17.31 -19.29
CA ILE A 402 2.77 -18.66 -18.77
C ILE A 402 3.34 -18.59 -17.35
N LEU A 403 4.10 -17.53 -17.05
CA LEU A 403 4.69 -17.34 -15.72
C LEU A 403 3.65 -16.98 -14.67
N LEU A 404 2.45 -16.54 -15.06
CA LEU A 404 1.37 -16.28 -14.12
C LEU A 404 0.54 -17.55 -13.83
N ASP A 405 0.87 -18.69 -14.45
CA ASP A 405 0.30 -19.99 -14.11
C ASP A 405 0.87 -20.50 -12.78
N ASN A 406 -0.02 -20.90 -11.86
CA ASN A 406 0.37 -21.33 -10.51
C ASN A 406 1.30 -22.55 -10.52
N ALA A 407 1.15 -23.48 -11.46
CA ALA A 407 2.01 -24.66 -11.54
C ALA A 407 3.42 -24.26 -11.96
N ILE A 408 3.55 -23.43 -12.99
CA ILE A 408 4.84 -22.92 -13.44
C ILE A 408 5.50 -22.05 -12.37
N ALA A 409 4.75 -21.15 -11.74
CA ALA A 409 5.25 -20.31 -10.65
C ALA A 409 5.77 -21.17 -9.50
N SER A 410 5.06 -22.22 -9.11
CA SER A 410 5.51 -23.17 -8.08
C SER A 410 6.85 -23.83 -8.44
N LEU A 411 7.03 -24.26 -9.71
CA LEU A 411 8.30 -24.85 -10.17
C LEU A 411 9.47 -23.85 -10.08
N ILE A 412 9.23 -22.57 -10.40
CA ILE A 412 10.27 -21.52 -10.36
C ILE A 412 10.59 -21.13 -8.91
N ILE A 413 9.58 -20.88 -8.09
CA ILE A 413 9.74 -20.44 -6.68
C ILE A 413 10.52 -21.48 -5.88
N ASN A 414 10.28 -22.76 -6.14
CA ASN A 414 10.97 -23.87 -5.49
C ASN A 414 12.28 -24.28 -6.19
N GLU A 415 12.76 -23.46 -7.13
CA GLU A 415 14.03 -23.64 -7.86
C GLU A 415 14.14 -24.98 -8.61
N ILE A 416 13.00 -25.60 -8.94
CA ILE A 416 12.92 -26.82 -9.75
C ILE A 416 13.19 -26.49 -11.22
N LEU A 417 12.65 -25.34 -11.67
CA LEU A 417 12.88 -24.79 -13.00
C LEU A 417 13.61 -23.45 -12.90
N PRO A 418 14.95 -23.44 -13.02
CA PRO A 418 15.75 -22.23 -13.02
C PRO A 418 15.37 -21.25 -14.15
N ILE A 419 15.49 -19.94 -13.89
CA ILE A 419 15.10 -18.88 -14.85
C ILE A 419 15.85 -18.99 -16.18
N ASN A 420 17.12 -19.37 -16.18
CA ASN A 420 17.89 -19.56 -17.41
C ASN A 420 17.36 -20.72 -18.27
N THR A 421 16.96 -21.83 -17.65
CA THR A 421 16.32 -22.95 -18.35
C THR A 421 14.97 -22.53 -18.91
N LEU A 422 14.19 -21.78 -18.13
CA LEU A 422 12.92 -21.24 -18.59
C LEU A 422 13.10 -20.31 -19.81
N VAL A 423 14.05 -19.38 -19.77
CA VAL A 423 14.37 -18.50 -20.92
C VAL A 423 14.74 -19.33 -22.15
N LEU A 424 15.50 -20.41 -22.00
CA LEU A 424 15.85 -21.30 -23.10
C LEU A 424 14.62 -21.98 -23.69
N LEU A 425 13.78 -22.59 -22.85
CA LEU A 425 12.57 -23.30 -23.28
C LEU A 425 11.58 -22.37 -23.99
N LEU A 426 11.33 -21.19 -23.42
CA LEU A 426 10.45 -20.19 -24.01
C LEU A 426 10.96 -19.68 -25.37
N ASN A 427 12.27 -19.56 -25.55
CA ASN A 427 12.85 -19.19 -26.85
C ASN A 427 12.84 -20.32 -27.87
N GLN A 428 12.90 -21.58 -27.43
CA GLN A 428 12.87 -22.76 -28.31
C GLN A 428 11.45 -23.05 -28.84
N HIS A 429 10.42 -22.78 -28.04
CA HIS A 429 9.04 -23.06 -28.36
C HIS A 429 8.25 -21.75 -28.43
N PRO A 430 8.09 -21.12 -29.62
CA PRO A 430 7.40 -19.84 -29.74
C PRO A 430 5.89 -19.93 -29.46
N ASP A 431 5.27 -21.11 -29.61
CA ASP A 431 3.88 -21.33 -29.23
C ASP A 431 3.72 -21.37 -27.70
N THR A 432 2.66 -20.74 -27.20
CA THR A 432 2.44 -20.58 -25.75
C THR A 432 2.04 -21.90 -25.07
N GLN A 433 1.25 -22.75 -25.74
CA GLN A 433 0.85 -24.04 -25.18
C GLN A 433 2.02 -25.03 -25.24
N GLU A 434 2.74 -25.06 -26.35
CA GLU A 434 3.95 -25.89 -26.51
C GLU A 434 5.01 -25.52 -25.47
N ALA A 435 5.30 -24.22 -25.31
CA ALA A 435 6.23 -23.74 -24.29
C ALA A 435 5.79 -24.12 -22.86
N LYS A 436 4.49 -24.02 -22.57
CA LYS A 436 3.92 -24.41 -21.27
C LYS A 436 4.10 -25.92 -21.05
N PHE A 437 3.83 -26.74 -22.06
CA PHE A 437 4.05 -28.19 -22.04
C PHE A 437 5.50 -28.53 -21.69
N HIS A 438 6.47 -27.98 -22.44
CA HIS A 438 7.89 -28.26 -22.19
C HIS A 438 8.40 -27.75 -20.84
N CYS A 439 7.90 -26.60 -20.36
CA CYS A 439 8.22 -26.12 -19.01
C CYS A 439 7.75 -27.09 -17.92
N GLN A 440 6.55 -27.66 -18.08
CA GLN A 440 6.01 -28.63 -17.12
C GLN A 440 6.74 -29.96 -17.21
N VAL A 441 6.97 -30.50 -18.41
CA VAL A 441 7.76 -31.71 -18.62
C VAL A 441 9.13 -31.59 -17.96
N SER A 442 9.85 -30.49 -18.21
CA SER A 442 11.15 -30.22 -17.61
C SER A 442 11.08 -30.11 -16.09
N GLY A 443 10.04 -29.45 -15.56
CA GLY A 443 9.79 -29.37 -14.12
C GLY A 443 9.55 -30.73 -13.45
N PHE A 444 8.70 -31.57 -14.03
CA PHE A 444 8.42 -32.91 -13.52
C PHE A 444 9.65 -33.84 -13.62
N ALA A 445 10.38 -33.80 -14.73
CA ALA A 445 11.62 -34.54 -14.89
C ALA A 445 12.68 -34.11 -13.86
N SER A 446 12.81 -32.80 -13.60
CA SER A 446 13.70 -32.24 -12.57
C SER A 446 13.31 -32.71 -11.16
N ARG A 447 12.00 -32.76 -10.84
CA ARG A 447 11.50 -33.32 -9.56
C ARG A 447 11.88 -34.78 -9.39
N LEU A 448 11.58 -35.63 -10.38
CA LEU A 448 11.95 -37.05 -10.34
C LEU A 448 13.46 -37.26 -10.23
N TYR A 449 14.24 -36.44 -10.94
CA TYR A 449 15.69 -36.46 -10.85
C TYR A 449 16.16 -36.11 -9.42
N SER A 450 15.62 -35.06 -8.81
CA SER A 450 15.92 -34.67 -7.42
C SER A 450 15.53 -35.74 -6.40
N LEU A 451 14.39 -36.42 -6.61
CA LEU A 451 14.01 -37.59 -5.81
C LEU A 451 15.02 -38.73 -5.95
N CYS A 452 15.49 -39.00 -7.17
CA CYS A 452 16.54 -39.99 -7.40
C CYS A 452 17.87 -39.60 -6.75
N MET A 453 18.08 -38.33 -6.46
CA MET A 453 19.27 -37.83 -5.79
C MET A 453 19.10 -37.70 -4.28
N LYS A 454 18.01 -38.27 -3.73
CA LYS A 454 17.63 -38.18 -2.31
C LYS A 454 17.60 -36.72 -1.81
N ASN A 455 17.19 -35.80 -2.68
CA ASN A 455 17.05 -34.38 -2.38
C ASN A 455 15.63 -33.91 -2.75
N PRO A 456 14.58 -34.44 -2.10
CA PRO A 456 13.20 -34.08 -2.42
C PRO A 456 12.97 -32.58 -2.21
N HIS A 457 12.26 -31.97 -3.15
CA HIS A 457 11.80 -30.60 -2.99
C HIS A 457 10.69 -30.52 -1.94
N TRP A 458 10.48 -29.32 -1.39
CA TRP A 458 9.32 -29.04 -0.54
C TRP A 458 8.28 -28.29 -1.37
N LEU A 459 7.17 -28.94 -1.68
CA LEU A 459 6.10 -28.41 -2.52
C LEU A 459 4.79 -28.40 -1.73
N ASN A 460 4.09 -27.25 -1.72
CA ASN A 460 2.79 -27.10 -1.05
C ASN A 460 2.78 -27.61 0.41
N SER A 461 3.83 -27.28 1.17
CA SER A 461 4.03 -27.71 2.57
C SER A 461 4.19 -29.22 2.76
N ARG A 462 4.53 -29.97 1.71
CA ARG A 462 4.80 -31.40 1.76
C ARG A 462 6.16 -31.71 1.13
N VAL A 463 6.83 -32.74 1.63
CA VAL A 463 8.03 -33.30 1.00
C VAL A 463 7.58 -34.02 -0.27
N ASP A 464 8.20 -33.68 -1.39
CA ASP A 464 7.91 -34.29 -2.68
C ASP A 464 8.23 -35.79 -2.66
N ASN A 465 7.48 -36.57 -3.43
CA ASN A 465 7.67 -38.02 -3.54
C ASN A 465 7.13 -38.55 -4.87
N VAL A 466 7.57 -39.74 -5.26
CA VAL A 466 7.27 -40.34 -6.58
C VAL A 466 5.76 -40.46 -6.83
N ASN A 467 4.99 -40.85 -5.82
CA ASN A 467 3.54 -41.01 -5.95
C ASN A 467 2.84 -39.66 -6.16
N ALA A 468 3.25 -38.61 -5.42
CA ALA A 468 2.72 -37.26 -5.61
C ALA A 468 3.01 -36.72 -7.01
N VAL A 469 4.23 -36.94 -7.54
CA VAL A 469 4.57 -36.59 -8.92
C VAL A 469 3.66 -37.32 -9.91
N SER A 470 3.44 -38.63 -9.73
CA SER A 470 2.58 -39.43 -10.61
C SER A 470 1.12 -38.97 -10.60
N GLU A 471 0.54 -38.71 -9.42
CA GLU A 471 -0.83 -38.20 -9.29
C GLU A 471 -1.01 -36.83 -9.97
N GLU A 472 -0.03 -35.95 -9.85
CA GLU A 472 -0.05 -34.61 -10.44
C GLU A 472 0.03 -34.64 -11.98
N ILE A 473 0.69 -35.64 -12.59
CA ILE A 473 0.77 -35.74 -14.07
C ILE A 473 -0.61 -35.82 -14.71
N THR A 474 -1.54 -36.59 -14.14
CA THR A 474 -2.88 -36.75 -14.71
C THR A 474 -3.65 -35.42 -14.72
N GLY A 475 -3.60 -34.68 -13.61
CA GLY A 475 -4.21 -33.36 -13.52
C GLY A 475 -3.56 -32.35 -14.47
N MET A 476 -2.24 -32.46 -14.63
CA MET A 476 -1.50 -31.57 -15.51
C MET A 476 -1.78 -31.83 -16.99
N ALA A 477 -1.78 -33.10 -17.41
CA ALA A 477 -2.10 -33.52 -18.76
C ALA A 477 -3.49 -33.01 -19.18
N ALA A 478 -4.48 -33.14 -18.30
CA ALA A 478 -5.81 -32.59 -18.52
C ALA A 478 -5.79 -31.06 -18.71
N SER A 479 -4.99 -30.33 -17.94
CA SER A 479 -4.86 -28.86 -18.06
C SER A 479 -4.23 -28.40 -19.38
N LEU A 480 -3.41 -29.25 -19.99
CA LEU A 480 -2.75 -29.03 -21.28
C LEU A 480 -3.49 -29.69 -22.45
N GLN A 481 -4.65 -30.29 -22.21
CA GLN A 481 -5.42 -31.03 -23.21
C GLN A 481 -4.63 -32.17 -23.87
N THR A 482 -3.72 -32.79 -23.12
CA THR A 482 -2.94 -33.97 -23.54
C THR A 482 -3.31 -35.21 -22.73
N GLN A 483 -2.90 -36.38 -23.20
CA GLN A 483 -3.09 -37.64 -22.49
C GLN A 483 -2.02 -37.82 -21.40
N PRO A 484 -2.37 -38.33 -20.20
CA PRO A 484 -1.40 -38.58 -19.13
C PRO A 484 -0.21 -39.45 -19.57
N GLU A 485 -0.46 -40.42 -20.45
CA GLU A 485 0.54 -41.33 -21.00
C GLU A 485 1.57 -40.56 -21.85
N VAL A 486 1.10 -39.63 -22.70
CA VAL A 486 1.97 -38.78 -23.52
C VAL A 486 2.82 -37.86 -22.63
N MET A 487 2.21 -37.27 -21.60
CA MET A 487 2.95 -36.44 -20.64
C MET A 487 4.01 -37.25 -19.88
N ALA A 488 3.67 -38.45 -19.40
CA ALA A 488 4.59 -39.34 -18.69
C ALA A 488 5.75 -39.80 -19.59
N GLU A 489 5.48 -40.08 -20.85
CA GLU A 489 6.46 -40.44 -21.88
C GLU A 489 7.50 -39.33 -22.07
N TRP A 490 7.05 -38.08 -22.24
CA TRP A 490 7.93 -36.92 -22.36
C TRP A 490 8.72 -36.62 -21.08
N VAL A 491 8.13 -36.83 -19.90
CA VAL A 491 8.83 -36.73 -18.62
C VAL A 491 9.94 -37.80 -18.50
N CYS A 492 9.67 -39.03 -18.94
CA CYS A 492 10.67 -40.10 -18.98
C CYS A 492 11.81 -39.76 -19.94
N TYR A 493 11.50 -39.23 -21.12
CA TYR A 493 12.51 -38.76 -22.08
C TYR A 493 13.46 -37.72 -21.47
N GLU A 494 12.90 -36.65 -20.89
CA GLU A 494 13.70 -35.55 -20.33
C GLU A 494 14.50 -36.00 -19.09
N LEU A 495 13.96 -36.94 -18.30
CA LEU A 495 14.66 -37.56 -17.18
C LEU A 495 15.84 -38.42 -17.68
N CYS A 496 15.63 -39.27 -18.69
CA CYS A 496 16.68 -40.06 -19.34
C CYS A 496 17.81 -39.16 -19.86
N ALA A 497 17.48 -38.10 -20.58
CA ALA A 497 18.47 -37.15 -21.10
C ALA A 497 19.26 -36.45 -19.98
N SER A 498 18.63 -36.20 -18.83
CA SER A 498 19.29 -35.64 -17.65
C SER A 498 20.22 -36.64 -16.96
N LEU A 499 19.81 -37.91 -16.88
CA LEU A 499 20.63 -39.01 -16.38
C LEU A 499 21.83 -39.26 -17.30
N GLU A 500 21.63 -39.28 -18.62
CA GLU A 500 22.67 -39.49 -19.63
C GLU A 500 23.79 -38.44 -19.52
N ARG A 501 23.43 -37.15 -19.49
CA ARG A 501 24.38 -36.05 -19.29
C ARG A 501 25.16 -36.20 -17.99
N ASN A 502 24.49 -36.62 -16.92
CA ASN A 502 25.14 -36.79 -15.62
C ASN A 502 26.12 -37.97 -15.61
N MET A 503 25.71 -39.12 -16.13
CA MET A 503 26.54 -40.32 -16.23
C MET A 503 27.75 -40.08 -17.13
N SER A 504 27.57 -39.39 -18.27
CA SER A 504 28.67 -39.03 -19.16
C SER A 504 29.71 -38.15 -18.46
N ARG A 505 29.24 -37.11 -17.74
CA ARG A 505 30.13 -36.28 -16.92
C ARG A 505 30.84 -37.11 -15.84
N ARG A 506 30.13 -38.01 -15.16
CA ARG A 506 30.73 -38.89 -14.14
C ARG A 506 31.84 -39.76 -14.70
N ILE A 507 31.62 -40.39 -15.86
CA ILE A 507 32.66 -41.17 -16.54
C ILE A 507 33.91 -40.32 -16.78
N SER A 508 33.75 -39.06 -17.21
CA SER A 508 34.89 -38.15 -17.42
C SER A 508 35.62 -37.72 -16.14
N GLU A 509 34.96 -37.80 -14.98
CA GLU A 509 35.54 -37.46 -13.67
C GLU A 509 36.23 -38.66 -12.99
N LEU A 510 35.95 -39.89 -13.45
CA LEU A 510 36.50 -41.12 -12.87
C LEU A 510 37.88 -41.44 -13.45
N LEU A 511 38.73 -42.08 -12.63
CA LEU A 511 40.02 -42.58 -13.07
C LEU A 511 39.85 -43.81 -13.96
N GLU A 512 40.76 -43.98 -14.93
CA GLU A 512 40.82 -45.19 -15.75
C GLU A 512 40.91 -46.45 -14.86
N GLY A 513 40.09 -47.46 -15.18
CA GLY A 513 40.01 -48.70 -14.41
C GLY A 513 39.00 -48.71 -13.27
N ASP A 514 38.28 -47.60 -13.01
CA ASP A 514 37.19 -47.60 -12.04
C ASP A 514 36.02 -48.46 -12.53
N SER A 515 35.66 -49.49 -11.75
CA SER A 515 34.58 -50.45 -12.09
C SER A 515 33.22 -49.79 -12.35
N ARG A 516 32.99 -48.58 -11.82
CA ARG A 516 31.76 -47.78 -12.06
C ARG A 516 31.59 -47.37 -13.51
N ILE A 517 32.70 -47.22 -14.24
CA ILE A 517 32.67 -46.82 -15.66
C ILE A 517 31.85 -47.83 -16.47
N GLY A 518 32.07 -49.13 -16.27
CA GLY A 518 31.33 -50.17 -16.99
C GLY A 518 29.83 -50.16 -16.69
N ILE A 519 29.45 -49.85 -15.45
CA ILE A 519 28.05 -49.72 -15.03
C ILE A 519 27.39 -48.52 -15.71
N TYR A 520 28.01 -47.34 -15.63
CA TYR A 520 27.48 -46.13 -16.29
C TYR A 520 27.43 -46.29 -17.81
N GLN A 521 28.43 -46.91 -18.43
CA GLN A 521 28.41 -47.21 -19.87
C GLN A 521 27.25 -48.11 -20.27
N HIS A 522 26.87 -49.08 -19.43
CA HIS A 522 25.71 -49.93 -19.71
C HIS A 522 24.40 -49.15 -19.61
N PHE A 523 24.23 -48.29 -18.61
CA PHE A 523 23.07 -47.39 -18.53
C PHE A 523 23.00 -46.43 -19.73
N LEU A 524 24.12 -45.86 -20.15
CA LEU A 524 24.20 -45.04 -21.37
C LEU A 524 23.83 -45.85 -22.61
N ALA A 525 24.25 -47.12 -22.71
CA ALA A 525 23.88 -47.98 -23.82
C ALA A 525 22.36 -48.23 -23.85
N ILE A 526 21.69 -48.35 -22.70
CA ILE A 526 20.23 -48.47 -22.63
C ILE A 526 19.56 -47.19 -23.18
N THR A 527 19.99 -46.00 -22.74
CA THR A 527 19.40 -44.73 -23.22
C THR A 527 19.72 -44.41 -24.67
N GLN A 528 20.81 -44.94 -25.23
CA GLN A 528 21.25 -44.69 -26.61
C GLN A 528 20.66 -45.66 -27.64
N LYS A 529 19.98 -46.74 -27.23
CA LYS A 529 19.29 -47.67 -28.16
C LYS A 529 18.22 -46.97 -29.02
N THR A 530 17.77 -45.80 -28.59
CA THR A 530 16.70 -45.03 -29.19
C THR A 530 17.29 -43.88 -29.99
N THR A 531 17.44 -44.07 -31.31
CA THR A 531 18.10 -43.10 -32.20
C THR A 531 17.29 -41.81 -32.42
N LEU A 532 15.98 -41.85 -32.19
CA LEU A 532 15.08 -40.69 -32.31
C LEU A 532 14.07 -40.69 -31.15
N PRO A 533 13.73 -39.52 -30.59
CA PRO A 533 12.70 -39.39 -29.56
C PRO A 533 11.36 -40.01 -30.00
N GLU A 534 11.03 -39.90 -31.28
CA GLU A 534 9.72 -40.26 -31.84
C GLU A 534 9.50 -41.76 -32.07
N SER A 535 10.56 -42.58 -32.04
CA SER A 535 10.49 -44.00 -32.43
C SER A 535 10.57 -44.98 -31.27
N ALA A 536 10.69 -44.50 -30.04
CA ALA A 536 10.91 -45.33 -28.87
C ALA A 536 9.93 -45.02 -27.76
N SER A 537 9.57 -46.05 -26.99
CA SER A 537 8.91 -45.83 -25.70
C SER A 537 9.97 -45.55 -24.63
N TRP A 538 10.08 -44.31 -24.20
CA TRP A 538 10.92 -43.87 -23.10
C TRP A 538 10.47 -44.44 -21.76
N ILE A 539 9.19 -44.77 -21.60
CA ILE A 539 8.68 -45.61 -20.51
C ILE A 539 9.37 -46.99 -20.51
N ASP A 540 9.50 -47.65 -21.67
CA ASP A 540 10.18 -48.93 -21.79
C ASP A 540 11.70 -48.81 -21.55
N VAL A 541 12.34 -47.75 -22.06
CA VAL A 541 13.76 -47.45 -21.79
C VAL A 541 14.00 -47.29 -20.30
N MET A 542 13.17 -46.49 -19.62
CA MET A 542 13.26 -46.31 -18.17
C MET A 542 13.01 -47.63 -17.43
N HIS A 543 12.10 -48.47 -17.90
CA HIS A 543 11.88 -49.78 -17.31
C HIS A 543 13.09 -50.71 -17.47
N GLU A 544 13.76 -50.72 -18.62
CA GLU A 544 14.99 -51.47 -18.84
C GLU A 544 16.11 -50.98 -17.90
N MET A 545 16.24 -49.67 -17.70
CA MET A 545 17.18 -49.10 -16.72
C MET A 545 16.88 -49.59 -15.30
N ILE A 546 15.61 -49.65 -14.90
CA ILE A 546 15.21 -50.16 -13.58
C ILE A 546 15.54 -51.64 -13.42
N GLN A 547 15.26 -52.46 -14.44
CA GLN A 547 15.62 -53.89 -14.40
C GLN A 547 17.13 -54.09 -14.28
N TYR A 548 17.93 -53.29 -14.99
CA TYR A 548 19.38 -53.33 -14.85
C TYR A 548 19.85 -52.90 -13.45
N ALA A 549 19.25 -51.84 -12.88
CA ALA A 549 19.53 -51.40 -11.51
C ALA A 549 19.22 -52.50 -10.48
N GLN A 550 18.09 -53.21 -10.63
CA GLN A 550 17.74 -54.36 -9.78
C GLN A 550 18.73 -55.51 -9.91
N ALA A 551 19.20 -55.80 -11.13
CA ALA A 551 20.21 -56.83 -11.37
C ALA A 551 21.51 -56.51 -10.62
N ILE A 552 21.98 -55.26 -10.69
CA ILE A 552 23.17 -54.79 -9.95
C ILE A 552 22.97 -54.95 -8.44
N GLN A 553 21.83 -54.52 -7.89
CA GLN A 553 21.54 -54.67 -6.46
C GLN A 553 21.52 -56.12 -6.01
N SER A 554 20.94 -57.02 -6.81
CA SER A 554 20.92 -58.45 -6.50
C SER A 554 22.32 -59.09 -6.50
N GLY A 555 23.20 -58.64 -7.41
CA GLY A 555 24.60 -59.05 -7.47
C GLY A 555 25.46 -58.49 -6.33
N LEU A 556 25.21 -57.25 -5.92
CA LEU A 556 25.89 -56.59 -4.79
C LEU A 556 25.50 -57.20 -3.43
N ARG A 557 24.32 -57.84 -3.31
CA ARG A 557 23.86 -58.53 -2.09
C ARG A 557 24.54 -59.89 -1.84
N SER A 558 25.56 -60.25 -2.61
CA SER A 558 26.44 -61.38 -2.25
C SER A 558 27.15 -61.07 -0.92
N PRO A 559 27.02 -61.90 0.12
CA PRO A 559 27.15 -61.48 1.52
C PRO A 559 28.60 -61.34 1.96
N ARG A 560 29.20 -60.17 1.76
CA ARG A 560 30.32 -59.65 2.57
C ARG A 560 30.32 -58.11 2.55
N LEU A 561 29.49 -57.45 3.36
CA LEU A 561 29.80 -56.18 4.06
C LEU A 561 28.60 -55.67 4.87
N VAL A 562 28.91 -55.06 6.00
CA VAL A 562 28.08 -54.82 7.19
C VAL A 562 27.38 -53.46 7.17
N SER A 563 26.22 -53.43 7.83
CA SER A 563 25.33 -52.32 8.20
C SER A 563 25.96 -50.99 8.62
N LEU A 564 25.24 -49.89 8.35
CA LEU A 564 25.04 -48.77 9.29
C LEU A 564 23.87 -47.89 8.79
N GLU A 565 22.77 -47.87 9.55
CA GLU A 565 21.71 -46.85 9.45
C GLU A 565 22.06 -45.68 10.38
N SER A 566 21.85 -44.44 9.92
CA SER A 566 21.60 -43.30 10.82
C SER A 566 20.66 -42.31 10.14
N GLU A 567 19.48 -42.14 10.72
CA GLU A 567 18.53 -41.07 10.43
C GLU A 567 18.96 -39.77 11.15
N ASP A 568 19.16 -38.71 10.38
CA ASP A 568 18.74 -37.32 10.67
C ASP A 568 19.45 -36.36 9.70
N ALA A 569 18.68 -35.66 8.85
CA ALA A 569 19.19 -34.50 8.12
C ALA A 569 18.09 -33.45 7.87
N ALA A 570 18.34 -32.25 8.37
CA ALA A 570 17.56 -31.04 8.10
C ALA A 570 17.78 -30.54 6.64
N PRO A 571 16.81 -29.80 6.05
CA PRO A 571 16.89 -29.40 4.65
C PRO A 571 17.95 -28.32 4.42
N ALA A 572 18.86 -28.58 3.48
CA ALA A 572 19.87 -27.63 3.00
C ALA A 572 19.36 -26.86 1.75
N ARG A 573 19.78 -25.59 1.62
CA ARG A 573 19.43 -24.70 0.49
C ARG A 573 20.35 -24.92 -0.72
N HIS A 574 19.76 -24.76 -1.91
CA HIS A 574 20.30 -25.04 -3.23
C HIS A 574 21.63 -24.37 -3.60
N ASP A 575 22.55 -25.20 -4.09
CA ASP A 575 23.32 -24.96 -5.31
C ASP A 575 23.33 -26.31 -6.07
N MET A 576 22.84 -26.33 -7.32
CA MET A 576 22.70 -27.57 -8.12
C MET A 576 24.06 -28.06 -8.60
N ARG A 577 24.81 -28.71 -7.71
CA ARG A 577 25.97 -29.52 -8.09
C ARG A 577 25.92 -30.86 -7.36
N LEU A 578 25.68 -31.90 -8.14
CA LEU A 578 25.39 -33.26 -7.73
C LEU A 578 26.43 -33.86 -6.75
N PHE A 579 27.67 -33.36 -6.70
CA PHE A 579 28.72 -33.91 -5.83
C PHE A 579 29.71 -32.89 -5.28
N ASP A 580 29.51 -31.59 -5.52
CA ASP A 580 30.44 -30.54 -5.05
C ASP A 580 30.13 -30.11 -3.60
N HIS A 581 28.85 -30.05 -3.23
CA HIS A 581 28.44 -29.62 -1.88
C HIS A 581 28.74 -30.66 -0.78
N ALA A 582 29.05 -31.89 -1.15
CA ALA A 582 29.44 -32.94 -0.22
C ALA A 582 30.94 -33.26 -0.26
N SER A 583 31.75 -32.62 -1.12
CA SER A 583 33.19 -32.87 -1.21
C SER A 583 33.97 -32.57 0.09
N LYS A 584 33.40 -31.76 0.98
CA LYS A 584 33.97 -31.48 2.31
C LYS A 584 33.44 -32.33 3.46
N LYS A 585 32.29 -33.02 3.32
CA LYS A 585 31.68 -33.83 4.40
C LYS A 585 31.50 -35.33 4.08
N ARG A 586 31.52 -35.75 2.82
CA ARG A 586 31.37 -37.15 2.37
C ARG A 586 32.65 -37.73 1.78
N ARG A 587 33.81 -37.54 2.44
CA ARG A 587 35.03 -38.30 2.11
C ARG A 587 34.97 -39.77 2.59
N THR A 588 33.85 -40.21 3.15
CA THR A 588 33.69 -41.54 3.78
C THR A 588 32.70 -42.46 3.07
N SER A 589 31.96 -42.03 2.03
CA SER A 589 31.15 -43.00 1.26
C SER A 589 32.08 -43.82 0.37
N THR A 590 31.99 -45.15 0.45
CA THR A 590 32.70 -46.02 -0.47
C THR A 590 32.03 -45.97 -1.84
N PRO A 591 32.77 -46.14 -2.95
CA PRO A 591 32.23 -46.16 -4.32
C PRO A 591 31.01 -47.06 -4.51
N ASP A 592 30.96 -48.19 -3.80
CA ASP A 592 29.87 -49.16 -3.86
C ASP A 592 28.56 -48.60 -3.26
N THR A 593 28.66 -47.75 -2.24
CA THR A 593 27.50 -47.05 -1.65
C THR A 593 26.83 -46.12 -2.64
N ASP A 594 27.63 -45.41 -3.46
CA ASP A 594 27.12 -44.44 -4.43
C ASP A 594 26.31 -45.15 -5.55
N ILE A 595 26.78 -46.31 -6.04
CA ILE A 595 26.04 -47.12 -7.03
C ILE A 595 24.79 -47.73 -6.40
N ALA A 596 24.91 -48.32 -5.22
CA ALA A 596 23.77 -48.95 -4.54
C ALA A 596 22.65 -47.92 -4.29
N ASP A 597 23.01 -46.70 -3.91
CA ASP A 597 22.08 -45.58 -3.76
C ASP A 597 21.44 -45.19 -5.08
N PHE A 598 22.23 -45.03 -6.15
CA PHE A 598 21.72 -44.74 -7.49
C PHE A 598 20.72 -45.80 -7.97
N CYS A 599 21.03 -47.09 -7.82
CA CYS A 599 20.15 -48.18 -8.20
C CYS A 599 18.88 -48.23 -7.34
N THR A 600 18.97 -47.93 -6.04
CA THR A 600 17.81 -47.87 -5.14
C THR A 600 16.85 -46.78 -5.59
N CYS A 601 17.41 -45.64 -5.95
CA CYS A 601 16.67 -44.50 -6.44
C CYS A 601 15.98 -44.74 -7.78
N LEU A 602 16.68 -45.36 -8.74
CA LEU A 602 16.04 -45.79 -9.99
C LEU A 602 14.90 -46.77 -9.73
N HIS A 603 15.10 -47.76 -8.84
CA HIS A 603 14.04 -48.72 -8.51
C HIS A 603 12.79 -48.04 -7.93
N ALA A 604 12.95 -46.97 -7.14
CA ALA A 604 11.83 -46.21 -6.59
C ALA A 604 10.95 -45.55 -7.68
N LEU A 605 11.48 -45.32 -8.88
CA LEU A 605 10.69 -44.79 -10.01
C LEU A 605 9.74 -45.83 -10.63
N ASP A 606 9.83 -47.10 -10.27
CA ASP A 606 8.95 -48.14 -10.83
C ASP A 606 7.47 -47.86 -10.51
N SER A 607 7.17 -47.23 -9.36
CA SER A 607 5.80 -46.82 -9.02
C SER A 607 5.27 -45.67 -9.88
N PHE A 608 6.15 -44.83 -10.45
CA PHE A 608 5.79 -43.80 -11.41
C PHE A 608 5.53 -44.38 -12.80
N ILE A 609 6.32 -45.36 -13.22
CA ILE A 609 6.26 -45.92 -14.60
C ILE A 609 5.14 -46.95 -14.74
N SER A 610 4.92 -47.77 -13.72
CA SER A 610 3.98 -48.90 -13.78
C SER A 610 2.55 -48.55 -14.21
N PRO A 611 1.94 -47.42 -13.78
CA PRO A 611 0.61 -47.03 -14.23
C PRO A 611 0.48 -46.75 -15.73
N TYR A 612 1.59 -46.38 -16.40
CA TYR A 612 1.59 -45.95 -17.80
C TYR A 612 2.11 -47.03 -18.76
N LYS A 613 2.40 -48.24 -18.25
CA LYS A 613 2.73 -49.40 -19.09
C LYS A 613 1.47 -49.91 -19.80
N THR A 614 1.10 -49.30 -20.91
CA THR A 614 0.06 -49.83 -21.79
C THR A 614 0.64 -50.92 -22.70
N PRO A 615 -0.02 -52.07 -22.84
CA PRO A 615 0.37 -53.05 -23.84
C PRO A 615 0.03 -52.51 -25.24
N GLN A 616 1.04 -52.02 -25.95
CA GLN A 616 1.03 -51.71 -27.40
C GLN A 616 0.09 -50.57 -27.86
N SER A 617 0.30 -49.36 -27.37
CA SER A 617 -0.29 -48.15 -27.97
C SER A 617 0.76 -47.41 -28.81
N ASN A 618 0.57 -47.38 -30.14
CA ASN A 618 1.33 -46.54 -31.07
C ASN A 618 0.94 -45.06 -30.87
N TYR A 619 1.45 -44.41 -29.84
CA TYR A 619 1.34 -42.97 -29.70
C TYR A 619 2.41 -42.31 -30.59
N SER A 620 1.97 -41.57 -31.60
CA SER A 620 2.88 -40.77 -32.43
C SER A 620 3.24 -39.49 -31.67
N PHE A 621 4.54 -39.23 -31.52
CA PHE A 621 5.09 -38.00 -30.95
C PHE A 621 4.63 -36.72 -31.72
N CYS A 622 4.13 -36.84 -32.95
CA CYS A 622 3.80 -35.71 -33.83
C CYS A 622 2.45 -35.01 -33.55
N ALA A 623 1.76 -35.27 -32.43
CA ALA A 623 0.40 -34.78 -32.20
C ALA A 623 0.28 -33.58 -31.23
N ILE A 624 1.38 -32.93 -30.85
CA ILE A 624 1.39 -31.71 -30.01
C ILE A 624 1.41 -30.47 -30.89
#